data_AF-A0AAD5N440-F1
#
_entry.id   AF-A0AAD5N440-F1
#
_cell.length_a   1.000
_cell.length_b   1.000
_cell.length_c   1.000
_cell.angle_alpha   90.00
_cell.angle_beta   90.00
_cell.angle_gamma   90.00
#
_symmetry.space_group_name_H-M   'P 1'
#
loop_
_entity.id
_entity.type
_entity.pdbx_description
1 polymer ?
#
loop_
_entity_poly.entity_id
_entity_poly.type
_entity_poly.pdbx_seq_one_letter_code
_entity_poly.pdbx_strand_id
1 'polypeptide(L)' 'MMPMAPAQMCETTPMVKITGVPASHTSISGTISTTNIIMANWSNAMWQSILNRAVRRLALGPLRSHFFSATAIVGGN' A
#
# COMPACT_ATOMS: atom_id res chain seq x y z
N MET A 1 -8.03 47.08 32.63
CA MET A 1 -8.29 45.63 32.70
C MET A 1 -9.02 45.24 31.42
N MET A 2 -8.36 44.55 30.50
CA MET A 2 -8.98 44.10 29.25
C MET A 2 -9.66 42.74 29.48
N PRO A 3 -10.86 42.49 28.97
CA PRO A 3 -11.50 41.19 29.11
C PRO A 3 -10.78 40.16 28.23
N MET A 4 -10.32 39.07 28.85
CA MET A 4 -9.69 37.94 28.18
C MET A 4 -10.77 37.19 27.38
N ALA A 5 -10.56 37.02 26.07
CA ALA A 5 -11.46 36.25 25.22
C ALA A 5 -11.61 34.82 25.77
N PRO A 6 -12.82 34.22 25.75
CA PRO A 6 -12.99 32.85 26.22
C PRO A 6 -12.16 31.92 25.34
N ALA A 7 -11.39 31.03 25.99
CA ALA A 7 -10.69 29.95 25.31
C ALA A 7 -11.73 29.13 24.54
N GLN A 8 -11.72 29.23 23.21
CA GLN A 8 -12.52 28.35 22.38
C GLN A 8 -11.92 26.94 22.53
N MET A 9 -12.50 26.15 23.44
CA MET A 9 -12.36 24.70 23.40
C MET A 9 -12.75 24.29 21.99
N CYS A 10 -11.79 23.78 21.22
CA CYS A 10 -12.11 23.02 20.02
C CYS A 10 -12.92 21.80 20.47
N GLU A 11 -14.25 21.95 20.53
CA GLU A 11 -15.16 20.83 20.63
C GLU A 11 -14.95 20.00 19.37
N THR A 12 -14.17 18.94 19.52
CA THR A 12 -14.13 17.90 18.51
C THR A 12 -15.51 17.28 18.53
N THR A 13 -16.29 17.55 17.49
CA THR A 13 -17.67 17.11 17.33
C THR A 13 -17.78 15.63 17.71
N PRO A 14 -18.70 15.23 18.61
CA PRO A 14 -18.78 13.86 19.04
C PRO A 14 -19.27 13.01 17.86
N MET A 15 -18.46 12.00 17.52
CA MET A 15 -18.80 10.90 16.62
C MET A 15 -19.21 11.30 15.18
N VAL A 16 -18.27 11.84 14.40
CA VAL A 16 -18.15 11.26 13.06
C VAL A 16 -17.81 9.80 13.31
N LYS A 17 -18.72 8.88 12.93
CA LYS A 17 -18.50 7.44 13.04
C LYS A 17 -17.24 7.14 12.22
N ILE A 18 -16.08 7.10 12.88
CA ILE A 18 -14.80 6.71 12.28
C ILE A 18 -14.97 5.22 11.99
N THR A 19 -15.63 4.93 10.88
CA THR A 19 -15.72 3.59 10.34
C THR A 19 -14.32 3.21 9.87
N GLY A 20 -13.92 1.96 10.11
CA GLY A 20 -12.66 1.45 9.60
C GLY A 20 -12.59 1.68 8.09
N VAL A 21 -11.42 2.15 7.62
CA VAL A 21 -11.20 2.38 6.19
C VAL A 21 -11.53 1.09 5.43
N PRO A 22 -12.39 1.13 4.39
CA PRO A 22 -12.71 -0.05 3.61
C PRO A 22 -11.44 -0.72 3.06
N ALA A 23 -11.40 -2.06 3.11
CA ALA A 23 -10.21 -2.82 2.71
C ALA A 23 -9.76 -2.55 1.25
N SER A 24 -10.72 -2.19 0.39
CA SER A 24 -10.48 -1.78 -1.00
C SER A 24 -9.63 -0.52 -1.12
N HIS A 25 -9.67 0.39 -0.15
CA HIS A 25 -8.83 1.59 -0.12
C HIS A 25 -7.47 1.37 0.54
N THR A 26 -7.28 0.22 1.19
CA THR A 26 -6.01 -0.15 1.85
C THR A 26 -5.15 -1.11 1.03
N SER A 27 -5.63 -1.49 -0.16
CA SER A 27 -4.99 -2.46 -1.03
C SER A 27 -4.53 -1.79 -2.33
N ILE A 28 -3.28 -2.01 -2.72
CA ILE A 28 -2.74 -1.57 -4.01
C ILE A 28 -2.38 -2.82 -4.81
N SER A 29 -2.91 -2.93 -6.02
CA SER A 29 -2.63 -4.02 -6.96
C SER A 29 -2.20 -3.45 -8.31
N GLY A 30 -1.33 -4.17 -9.03
CA GLY A 30 -0.93 -3.80 -10.38
C GLY A 30 -0.43 -5.00 -11.17
N THR A 31 -0.40 -4.84 -12.49
CA THR A 31 0.08 -5.87 -13.42
C THR A 31 1.38 -5.40 -14.06
N ILE A 32 2.37 -6.29 -14.11
CA ILE A 32 3.62 -6.04 -14.83
C ILE A 32 3.51 -6.71 -16.20
N SER A 33 3.43 -5.88 -17.23
CA SER A 33 3.54 -6.32 -18.62
C SER A 33 4.93 -6.00 -19.14
N THR A 34 5.46 -6.87 -20.00
CA THR A 34 6.74 -6.63 -20.66
C THR A 34 6.61 -6.72 -22.18
N THR A 35 7.34 -5.86 -22.87
CA THR A 35 7.55 -5.93 -24.33
C THR A 35 8.88 -6.59 -24.68
N ASN A 36 9.71 -6.91 -23.68
CA ASN A 36 11.00 -7.55 -23.90
C ASN A 36 10.80 -9.04 -24.15
N ILE A 37 11.16 -9.50 -25.34
CA ILE A 37 10.93 -10.88 -25.78
C ILE A 37 11.68 -11.92 -24.94
N ILE A 38 12.82 -11.55 -24.34
CA ILE A 38 13.58 -12.45 -23.47
C ILE A 38 12.78 -12.68 -22.18
N MET A 39 12.29 -11.60 -21.56
CA MET A 39 11.50 -11.70 -20.33
C MET A 39 10.13 -12.35 -20.57
N ALA A 40 9.54 -12.19 -21.76
CA ALA A 40 8.31 -12.89 -22.13
C ALA A 40 8.49 -14.41 -22.19
N ASN A 41 9.69 -14.90 -22.52
CA ASN A 41 10.03 -16.32 -22.56
C ASN A 41 10.59 -16.86 -21.24
N TRP A 42 10.62 -16.06 -20.19
CA TRP A 42 11.05 -16.53 -18.89
C TRP A 42 10.06 -17.51 -18.28
N SER A 43 10.61 -18.54 -17.63
CA SER A 43 9.79 -19.45 -16.83
C SER A 43 9.12 -18.73 -15.66
N ASN A 44 8.03 -19.30 -15.15
CA ASN A 44 7.36 -18.78 -13.95
C ASN A 44 8.32 -18.65 -12.76
N ALA A 45 9.31 -19.55 -12.62
CA ALA A 45 10.31 -19.49 -11.56
C ALA A 45 11.23 -18.26 -11.69
N MET A 46 11.60 -17.87 -12.90
CA MET A 46 12.39 -16.66 -13.16
C MET A 46 11.59 -15.40 -12.81
N TRP A 47 10.33 -15.33 -13.25
CA TRP A 47 9.42 -14.24 -12.87
C TRP A 47 9.23 -14.16 -11.36
N GLN A 48 8.99 -15.29 -10.70
CA GLN A 48 8.83 -15.37 -9.25
C GLN A 48 10.06 -14.86 -8.51
N SER A 49 11.28 -15.08 -9.02
CA SER A 49 12.51 -14.56 -8.42
C SER A 49 12.54 -13.02 -8.38
N ILE A 50 12.11 -12.36 -9.46
CA ILE A 50 12.01 -10.89 -9.49
C ILE A 50 10.88 -10.41 -8.59
N LEU A 51 9.70 -11.02 -8.69
CA LEU A 51 8.54 -10.66 -7.88
C LEU A 51 8.82 -10.81 -6.38
N ASN A 52 9.52 -11.87 -5.96
CA ASN A 52 9.92 -12.06 -4.56
C ASN A 52 10.87 -10.95 -4.10
N ARG A 53 11.76 -10.44 -4.96
CA ARG A 53 12.61 -9.29 -4.63
C ARG A 53 11.76 -8.03 -4.45
N ALA A 54 10.77 -7.80 -5.30
CA ALA A 54 9.86 -6.67 -5.18
C ALA A 54 9.05 -6.75 -3.87
N VAL A 55 8.43 -7.90 -3.58
CA VAL A 55 7.71 -8.16 -2.32
C VAL A 55 8.62 -7.95 -1.12
N ARG A 56 9.86 -8.43 -1.16
CA ARG A 56 10.83 -8.23 -0.07
C ARG A 56 11.16 -6.75 0.12
N ARG A 57 11.27 -5.95 -0.94
CA ARG A 57 11.49 -4.49 -0.82
C ARG A 57 10.28 -3.78 -0.24
N LEU A 58 9.07 -4.23 -0.55
CA LEU A 58 7.82 -3.70 -0.01
C LEU A 58 7.65 -4.07 1.47
N ALA A 59 7.86 -5.34 1.83
CA ALA A 59 7.60 -5.85 3.17
C ALA A 59 8.74 -5.62 4.16
N LEU A 60 10.00 -5.65 3.71
CA LEU A 60 11.19 -5.61 4.59
C LEU A 60 12.17 -4.49 4.22
N GLY A 61 11.93 -3.79 3.11
CA GLY A 61 12.81 -2.74 2.63
C GLY A 61 12.40 -1.34 3.07
N PRO A 62 12.92 -0.30 2.40
CA PRO A 62 12.62 1.11 2.73
C PRO A 62 11.14 1.46 2.69
N LEU A 63 10.33 0.67 2.00
CA LEU A 63 8.88 0.89 1.85
C LEU A 63 8.05 0.23 2.96
N ARG A 64 8.66 -0.53 3.87
CA ARG A 64 7.96 -1.31 4.91
C ARG A 64 7.00 -0.47 5.76
N SER A 65 7.34 0.77 6.07
CA SER A 65 6.47 1.66 6.86
C SER A 65 5.13 1.97 6.19
N HIS A 66 5.01 1.74 4.88
CA HIS A 66 3.82 2.05 4.09
C HIS A 66 2.97 0.81 3.78
N PHE A 67 3.49 -0.39 4.03
CA PHE A 67 2.82 -1.63 3.67
C PHE A 67 2.82 -2.60 4.84
N PHE A 68 1.62 -3.01 5.26
CA PHE A 68 1.49 -4.07 6.27
C PHE A 68 1.80 -5.46 5.69
N SER A 69 1.43 -5.70 4.44
CA SER A 69 1.67 -6.95 3.72
C SER A 69 1.87 -6.68 2.24
N ALA A 70 2.64 -7.54 1.59
CA ALA A 70 2.86 -7.54 0.15
C ALA A 70 2.87 -8.98 -0.36
N THR A 71 2.20 -9.22 -1.48
CA THR A 71 2.17 -10.52 -2.15
C THR A 71 2.31 -10.32 -3.65
N ALA A 72 2.85 -11.33 -4.34
CA ALA A 72 2.97 -11.31 -5.79
C ALA A 72 2.71 -12.71 -6.34
N ILE A 73 1.96 -12.76 -7.43
CA ILE A 73 1.50 -13.99 -8.07
C ILE A 73 1.92 -13.92 -9.54
N VAL A 74 2.49 -15.01 -10.06
CA VAL A 74 2.67 -15.17 -11.50
C VAL A 74 1.39 -15.74 -12.08
N GLY A 75 0.68 -14.95 -12.88
CA GLY A 75 -0.45 -15.42 -13.69
C GLY A 75 0.04 -15.78 -15.09
N GLY A 76 -0.15 -17.04 -15.49
CA GLY A 76 -0.08 -17.43 -16.90
C GLY A 76 -1.42 -17.17 -17.57
N ASN A 77 -1.40 -16.71 -18.82
CA ASN A 77 -2.60 -16.73 -19.67
C ASN A 77 -3.05 -18.16 -19.92
#